data_AF-A0A1V3X6P7-F1
#
_entry.id   AF-A0A1V3X6P7-F1
#
_cell.length_a   1.000
_cell.length_b   1.000
_cell.length_c   1.000
_cell.angle_alpha   90.00
_cell.angle_beta   90.00
_cell.angle_gamma   90.00
#
_symmetry.space_group_name_H-M   'P 1'
#
loop_
_entity.id
_entity.type
_entity.pdbx_description
1 polymer ?
#
loop_
_entity_poly.entity_id
_entity_poly.type
_entity_poly.pdbx_seq_one_letter_code
_entity_poly.pdbx_strand_id
1 'polypeptide(L)' 'MTDLPELTRFIAELPFSLDDFQRRACAALECGHGVLVCAPTGAGKTVVGEFAVHLALAAGANASTPHR' A
#
# COMPACT_ATOMS: atom_id res chain seq x y z
N MET A 1 -15.04 -4.57 -10.45
CA MET A 1 -14.08 -3.46 -10.38
C MET A 1 -13.72 -3.36 -8.91
N THR A 2 -12.54 -3.84 -8.53
CA THR A 2 -12.16 -3.97 -7.10
C THR A 2 -12.07 -2.58 -6.50
N ASP A 3 -12.82 -2.35 -5.43
CA ASP A 3 -12.72 -1.11 -4.65
C ASP A 3 -11.42 -1.16 -3.85
N LEU A 4 -10.65 -0.07 -3.87
CA LEU A 4 -9.34 0.07 -3.21
C LEU A 4 -9.38 1.31 -2.30
N PRO A 5 -10.21 1.28 -1.23
CA PRO A 5 -10.45 2.43 -0.38
C PRO A 5 -9.20 2.91 0.36
N GLU A 6 -8.33 2.00 0.81
CA GLU A 6 -7.12 2.36 1.55
C GLU A 6 -6.07 2.96 0.60
N LEU A 7 -5.91 2.42 -0.60
CA LEU A 7 -5.05 3.04 -1.62
C LEU A 7 -5.55 4.43 -2.00
N THR A 8 -6.86 4.59 -2.15
CA THR A 8 -7.47 5.90 -2.46
C THR A 8 -7.19 6.91 -1.36
N ARG A 9 -7.38 6.52 -0.09
CA ARG A 9 -7.10 7.36 1.07
C ARG A 9 -5.63 7.74 1.16
N PHE A 10 -4.73 6.76 1.01
CA PHE A 10 -3.29 6.98 1.08
C PHE A 10 -2.80 7.91 -0.03
N ILE A 11 -3.25 7.72 -1.27
CA ILE A 11 -2.88 8.60 -2.40
C ILE A 11 -3.35 10.04 -2.16
N ALA A 12 -4.51 10.25 -1.53
CA ALA A 12 -5.03 11.58 -1.24
C ALA A 12 -4.14 12.39 -0.27
N GLU A 13 -3.30 11.72 0.53
CA GLU A 13 -2.36 12.34 1.48
C GLU A 13 -0.98 12.60 0.87
N LEU A 14 -0.67 12.02 -0.29
CA LEU A 14 0.62 12.18 -0.94
C LEU A 14 0.70 13.52 -1.70
N PRO A 15 1.82 14.26 -1.58
CA PRO A 15 2.05 15.49 -2.34
C PRO A 15 2.44 15.22 -3.80
N PHE A 16 2.43 13.97 -4.24
CA PHE A 16 2.83 13.53 -5.58
C PHE A 16 1.95 12.37 -6.05
N SER A 17 1.91 12.16 -7.37
CA SER A 17 1.26 11.00 -7.96
C SER A 17 2.17 9.77 -7.91
N LEU A 18 1.57 8.61 -7.72
CA LEU A 18 2.29 7.34 -7.83
C LEU A 18 2.67 7.05 -9.29
N ASP A 19 3.76 6.32 -9.49
CA ASP A 19 4.08 5.65 -10.74
C ASP A 19 3.28 4.34 -10.88
N ASP A 20 3.21 3.80 -12.10
CA ASP A 20 2.39 2.61 -12.36
C ASP A 20 2.86 1.38 -11.58
N PHE A 21 4.17 1.20 -11.39
CA PHE A 21 4.66 0.08 -10.59
C PHE A 21 4.25 0.20 -9.11
N GLN A 22 4.21 1.43 -8.58
CA GLN A 22 3.80 1.71 -7.21
C GLN A 22 2.30 1.45 -7.07
N ARG A 23 1.47 1.97 -7.97
CA ARG A 23 0.01 1.69 -7.98
C ARG A 23 -0.30 0.21 -8.00
N ARG A 24 0.36 -0.56 -8.89
CA ARG A 24 0.15 -2.02 -8.97
C ARG A 24 0.59 -2.74 -7.69
N ALA A 25 1.72 -2.35 -7.11
CA ALA A 25 2.21 -2.95 -5.88
C ALA A 25 1.28 -2.66 -4.70
N CYS A 26 0.82 -1.42 -4.55
CA CYS A 26 -0.14 -1.04 -3.53
C CYS A 26 -1.49 -1.74 -3.72
N ALA A 27 -2.03 -1.79 -4.94
CA ALA A 27 -3.27 -2.52 -5.21
C ALA A 27 -3.17 -4.01 -4.86
N ALA A 28 -2.03 -4.65 -5.16
CA ALA A 28 -1.79 -6.04 -4.79
C ALA A 28 -1.72 -6.24 -3.26
N LEU A 29 -1.05 -5.33 -2.56
CA LEU A 29 -1.00 -5.31 -1.09
C LEU A 29 -2.39 -5.19 -0.45
N GLU A 30 -3.21 -4.26 -0.92
CA GLU A 30 -4.58 -4.06 -0.39
C GLU A 30 -5.49 -5.26 -0.67
N CYS A 31 -5.25 -5.97 -1.78
CA CYS A 31 -5.90 -7.24 -2.07
C CYS A 31 -5.35 -8.44 -1.25
N GLY A 32 -4.46 -8.20 -0.29
CA GLY A 32 -3.92 -9.23 0.61
C GLY A 32 -2.76 -10.05 0.03
N HIS A 33 -2.12 -9.61 -1.06
CA HIS A 33 -0.98 -10.31 -1.66
C HIS A 33 0.35 -9.77 -1.14
N GLY A 34 1.34 -10.65 -1.01
CA GLY A 34 2.74 -10.25 -0.85
C GLY A 34 3.32 -9.72 -2.17
N VAL A 35 4.18 -8.70 -2.10
CA VAL A 35 4.82 -8.09 -3.29
C VAL A 35 6.33 -8.01 -3.12
N LEU A 36 7.05 -8.25 -4.22
CA LEU A 36 8.48 -7.98 -4.36
C LEU A 36 8.66 -6.86 -5.40
N VAL A 37 9.27 -5.76 -4.99
CA VAL A 37 9.52 -4.62 -5.88
C VAL A 37 11.01 -4.51 -6.17
N CYS A 38 11.39 -4.72 -7.42
CA CYS A 38 12.75 -4.52 -7.92
C CYS A 38 12.79 -3.24 -8.77
N ALA A 39 13.18 -2.12 -8.15
CA ALA A 39 13.35 -0.83 -8.81
C ALA A 39 14.67 -0.17 -8.35
N PRO A 40 15.34 0.64 -9.18
CA PRO A 40 16.57 1.34 -8.78
C PRO A 40 16.38 2.25 -7.56
N THR A 41 17.46 2.52 -6.85
CA THR A 41 17.47 3.58 -5.81
C THR A 41 17.04 4.90 -6.43
N GLY A 42 16.18 5.64 -5.74
CA GLY A 42 15.60 6.89 -6.25
C GLY A 42 14.28 6.73 -7.03
N ALA A 43 13.89 5.50 -7.42
CA ALA A 43 12.59 5.26 -8.08
C ALA A 43 11.37 5.34 -7.14
N GLY A 44 11.58 5.68 -5.86
CA GLY A 44 10.47 5.82 -4.91
C GLY A 44 9.88 4.51 -4.39
N LYS A 45 10.61 3.38 -4.41
CA LYS A 45 10.11 2.10 -3.86
C LYS A 45 9.64 2.17 -2.40
N THR A 46 10.09 3.18 -1.64
CA THR A 46 9.73 3.41 -0.23
C THR A 46 8.22 3.58 -0.05
N VAL A 47 7.53 4.22 -1.00
CA VAL A 47 6.09 4.47 -0.91
C VAL A 47 5.27 3.18 -0.83
N VAL A 48 5.74 2.10 -1.44
CA VAL A 48 5.11 0.78 -1.37
C VAL A 48 5.22 0.20 0.05
N GLY A 49 6.35 0.42 0.71
CA GLY A 49 6.56 0.03 2.11
C GLY A 49 5.74 0.88 3.08
N GLU A 50 5.67 2.19 2.85
CA GLU A 50 4.80 3.09 3.63
C GLU A 50 3.33 2.69 3.52
N PHE A 51 2.88 2.32 2.32
CA PHE A 51 1.53 1.80 2.12
C PHE A 51 1.28 0.47 2.85
N ALA A 52 2.26 -0.44 2.88
CA ALA A 52 2.15 -1.68 3.66
C ALA A 52 1.98 -1.40 5.17
N VAL A 53 2.68 -0.38 5.70
CA VAL A 53 2.52 0.08 7.08
C VAL A 53 1.14 0.70 7.30
N HIS A 54 0.69 1.55 6.37
CA HIS A 54 -0.66 2.14 6.38
C HIS A 54 -1.74 1.05 6.51
N LEU A 55 -1.68 0.00 5.68
CA LEU A 55 -2.61 -1.13 5.75
C LEU A 55 -2.57 -1.86 7.09
N ALA A 56 -1.36 -2.08 7.65
CA ALA A 56 -1.22 -2.75 8.95
C ALA A 56 -1.84 -1.91 10.09
N LEU A 57 -1.68 -0.59 10.05
CA LEU A 57 -2.29 0.33 11.02
C LEU A 57 -3.82 0.39 10.86
N ALA A 58 -4.32 0.45 9.61
CA ALA A 58 -5.75 0.44 9.32
C ALA A 58 -6.41 -0.89 9.74
N ALA A 59 -5.74 -2.03 9.53
CA ALA A 59 -6.19 -3.34 9.99
C ALA A 59 -6.20 -3.42 11.52
N GLY A 60 -5.14 -2.93 12.19
CA GLY A 60 -5.04 -2.90 13.65
C GLY A 60 -6.06 -1.99 14.33
N ALA A 61 -6.46 -0.89 13.68
CA ALA A 61 -7.55 -0.03 14.15
C ALA A 61 -8.92 -0.72 14.09
N ASN A 62 -9.08 -1.68 13.18
CA ASN A 62 -10.34 -2.40 12.95
C ASN A 62 -10.40 -3.79 13.62
N ALA A 63 -9.26 -4.37 14.03
CA ALA A 63 -9.17 -5.75 14.49
C ALA A 63 -8.86 -5.87 15.99
N SER A 64 -9.92 -6.08 16.77
CA SER A 64 -9.86 -6.86 18.01
C SER A 64 -9.79 -8.36 17.68
N THR A 65 -8.71 -8.87 17.06
CA THR A 65 -8.56 -10.32 16.80
C THR A 65 -7.08 -10.71 16.64
N PRO A 66 -6.61 -11.82 17.24
CA PRO A 66 -5.18 -12.09 17.36
C PRO A 66 -4.58 -12.59 16.04
N HIS A 67 -3.40 -12.08 15.72
CA HIS A 67 -2.59 -12.51 14.59
C HIS A 67 -1.98 -13.89 14.92
N ARG A 68 -2.27 -14.89 14.08
CA ARG A 68 -1.64 -16.21 14.12
C ARG A 68 -0.49 -16.27 13.12
#